data_AF-A0A1F4Z376-F1
#
_entry.id   AF-A0A1F4Z376-F1
#
_cell.length_a   1.000
_cell.length_b   1.000
_cell.length_c   1.000
_cell.angle_alpha   90.00
_cell.angle_beta   90.00
_cell.angle_gamma   90.00
#
_symmetry.space_group_name_H-M   'P 1'
#
loop_
_entity.id
_entity.type
_entity.pdbx_description
1 polymer ?
#
loop_
_entity_poly.entity_id
_entity_poly.type
_entity_poly.pdbx_seq_one_letter_code
_entity_poly.pdbx_strand_id
1 'polypeptide(L)'
;MFLLRFFLFPLYLVFRSMHFSPPFTLRRMFPLLVIRIFVIFFSLYILLPLWAVGYYLASYVPASRLGFVPLPIDLSGTGSMYPTFPKGSSPDPDVQVDETVATVGMYSFPGGFKINGRRYLGRELGRGDIVSFENGNTVSITAPKYGTPRGFVKRVIGLPGDDLEIRDGAVYINGHLADEPYMAAARSTFGGSFLPDCQTLVVPEGKIFVLGDNRKGSLDSRHELELVDLGDVDAVLPWSYQSPKYTESFRDTGTDSLPSSRISLDTAAYLDLLNTHRSQAGVAPLRSDLRLSDSATRRAQSIFLHNDLSTGASKSGYTVKKAMSDAGYFNIVAGESLIPGYYTAQELVENLFEFPDSSKFLLSPDYQEMGLAAVSGSLNGCPAQVIVQHFGGYKPPDYSREDLDSWKELASRLRGLQPGWEGLKNSGEFYADHKVDIDRITEIISIRLLHADSLIEVMEANRWLSVEQEKWVSQDPALSREQNDLARRLNSN
;
A
#
# COMPACT_ATOMS: atom_id res chain seq x y z
N MET A 1 25.70 -33.58 47.33
CA MET A 1 24.89 -33.82 48.56
C MET A 1 24.29 -32.54 49.16
N PHE A 2 25.02 -31.41 49.19
CA PHE A 2 24.51 -30.12 49.70
C PHE A 2 23.37 -29.51 48.85
N LEU A 3 23.52 -29.51 47.52
CA LEU A 3 22.48 -29.06 46.58
C LEU A 3 21.16 -29.81 46.76
N LEU A 4 21.21 -31.15 46.85
CA LEU A 4 20.02 -32.00 47.01
C LEU A 4 19.24 -31.70 48.32
N ARG A 5 19.94 -31.31 49.40
CA ARG A 5 19.32 -30.91 50.66
C ARG A 5 18.68 -29.52 50.59
N PHE A 6 19.23 -28.63 49.76
CA PHE A 6 18.65 -27.31 49.50
C PHE A 6 17.37 -27.42 48.67
N PHE A 7 17.37 -28.27 47.64
CA PHE A 7 16.21 -28.57 46.78
C PHE A 7 15.01 -29.15 47.53
N LEU A 8 15.27 -29.96 48.57
CA LEU A 8 14.23 -30.63 49.34
C LEU A 8 13.89 -29.90 50.64
N PHE A 9 14.37 -28.67 50.87
CA PHE A 9 14.25 -28.00 52.17
C PHE A 9 12.80 -27.84 52.66
N PRO A 10 11.80 -27.42 51.83
CA PRO A 10 10.41 -27.37 52.27
C PRO A 10 9.83 -28.77 52.57
N LEU A 11 10.15 -29.78 51.76
CA LEU A 11 9.76 -31.18 52.01
C LEU A 11 10.43 -31.75 53.26
N TYR A 12 11.66 -31.34 53.54
CA TYR A 12 12.41 -31.70 54.73
C TYR A 12 11.76 -31.12 55.99
N LEU A 13 11.27 -29.87 55.95
CA LEU A 13 10.50 -29.27 57.05
C LEU A 13 9.19 -30.05 57.31
N VAL A 14 8.50 -30.48 56.26
CA VAL A 14 7.29 -31.33 56.38
C VAL A 14 7.64 -32.70 56.97
N PHE A 15 8.63 -33.38 56.42
CA PHE A 15 9.06 -34.72 56.85
C PHE A 15 9.55 -34.73 58.30
N ARG A 16 10.34 -33.71 58.70
CA ARG A 16 10.82 -33.53 60.08
C ARG A 16 9.68 -33.22 61.05
N SER A 17 8.67 -32.46 60.62
CA SER A 17 7.47 -32.17 61.41
C SER A 17 6.58 -33.41 61.63
N MET A 18 6.65 -34.40 60.72
CA MET A 18 5.91 -35.67 60.81
C MET A 18 6.60 -36.73 61.68
N HIS A 19 7.93 -36.75 61.80
CA HIS A 19 8.71 -37.85 62.43
C HIS A 19 9.18 -37.60 63.87
N PHE A 20 8.42 -36.87 64.69
CA PHE A 20 8.86 -36.48 66.04
C PHE A 20 8.17 -37.29 67.16
N SER A 21 8.94 -38.04 67.95
CA SER A 21 8.50 -38.80 69.12
C SER A 21 7.97 -37.89 70.25
N PRO A 22 6.78 -38.14 70.81
CA PRO A 22 6.17 -37.23 71.77
C PRO A 22 6.88 -37.26 73.14
N PRO A 23 6.99 -36.13 73.85
CA PRO A 23 7.36 -36.14 75.25
C PRO A 23 6.19 -36.60 76.14
N PHE A 24 6.50 -37.31 77.22
CA PHE A 24 5.61 -38.08 78.12
C PHE A 24 4.48 -37.32 78.87
N THR A 25 4.09 -36.08 78.50
CA THR A 25 3.06 -35.33 79.26
C THR A 25 2.02 -34.60 78.39
N LEU A 26 0.72 -34.87 78.63
CA LEU A 26 -0.43 -34.34 77.87
C LEU A 26 -0.49 -32.80 77.78
N ARG A 27 -0.04 -32.09 78.81
CA ARG A 27 -0.19 -30.62 78.93
C ARG A 27 0.66 -29.82 77.95
N ARG A 28 1.70 -30.42 77.36
CA ARG A 28 2.55 -29.81 76.32
C ARG A 28 2.15 -30.22 74.89
N MET A 29 1.24 -31.17 74.71
CA MET A 29 0.94 -31.75 73.40
C MET A 29 0.12 -30.82 72.49
N PHE A 30 -0.87 -30.11 73.02
CA PHE A 30 -1.79 -29.30 72.22
C PHE A 30 -1.13 -28.11 71.48
N PRO A 31 -0.35 -27.23 72.13
CA PRO A 31 0.33 -26.14 71.44
C PRO A 31 1.40 -26.63 70.45
N LEU A 32 2.07 -27.75 70.74
CA LEU A 32 3.02 -28.37 69.81
C LEU A 32 2.32 -28.93 68.56
N LEU A 33 1.12 -29.49 68.71
CA LEU A 33 0.31 -29.97 67.58
C LEU A 33 -0.13 -28.82 66.67
N VAL A 34 -0.62 -27.72 67.24
CA VAL A 34 -1.05 -26.52 66.49
C VAL A 34 0.13 -25.91 65.72
N ILE A 35 1.30 -25.78 66.37
CA ILE A 35 2.52 -25.30 65.70
C ILE A 35 2.91 -26.23 64.55
N ARG A 36 2.77 -27.55 64.69
CA ARG A 36 3.08 -28.51 63.61
C ARG A 36 2.11 -28.40 62.44
N ILE A 37 0.81 -28.35 62.71
CA ILE A 37 -0.19 -28.17 61.66
C ILE A 37 0.09 -26.86 60.93
N PHE A 38 0.40 -25.79 61.66
CA PHE A 38 0.81 -24.51 61.09
C PHE A 38 2.09 -24.63 60.25
N VAL A 39 3.15 -25.28 60.73
CA VAL A 39 4.41 -25.44 59.97
C VAL A 39 4.21 -26.29 58.72
N ILE A 40 3.43 -27.37 58.79
CA ILE A 40 3.10 -28.20 57.62
C ILE A 40 2.28 -27.39 56.62
N PHE A 41 1.25 -26.69 57.09
CA PHE A 41 0.40 -25.85 56.25
C PHE A 41 1.21 -24.70 55.61
N PHE A 42 1.97 -23.95 56.40
CA PHE A 42 2.85 -22.89 55.93
C PHE A 42 3.90 -23.42 54.94
N SER A 43 4.48 -24.59 55.20
CA SER A 43 5.48 -25.18 54.31
C SER A 43 4.88 -25.64 52.98
N LEU A 44 3.70 -26.27 52.99
CA LEU A 44 3.05 -26.79 51.79
C LEU A 44 2.34 -25.72 50.96
N TYR A 45 1.69 -24.76 51.61
CA TYR A 45 0.83 -23.78 50.96
C TYR A 45 1.47 -22.40 50.77
N ILE A 46 2.60 -22.12 51.45
CA ILE A 46 3.30 -20.82 51.31
C ILE A 46 4.75 -21.03 50.86
N LEU A 47 5.57 -21.77 51.63
CA LEU A 47 6.99 -21.90 51.29
C LEU A 47 7.21 -22.71 50.01
N LEU A 48 6.55 -23.85 49.83
CA LEU A 48 6.76 -24.71 48.66
C LEU A 48 6.35 -24.00 47.35
N PRO A 49 5.19 -23.33 47.23
CA PRO A 49 4.85 -22.54 46.04
C PRO A 49 5.83 -21.39 45.80
N LEU A 50 6.18 -20.61 46.83
CA LEU A 50 7.16 -19.53 46.70
C LEU A 50 8.54 -20.05 46.26
N TRP A 51 8.98 -21.19 46.78
CA TRP A 51 10.20 -21.86 46.37
C TRP A 51 10.14 -22.39 44.94
N ALA A 52 9.03 -23.00 44.55
CA ALA A 52 8.83 -23.50 43.19
C ALA A 52 8.82 -22.35 42.17
N VAL A 53 8.13 -21.26 42.47
CA VAL A 53 8.14 -20.03 41.65
C VAL A 53 9.53 -19.42 41.61
N GLY A 54 10.21 -19.30 42.76
CA GLY A 54 11.57 -18.79 42.83
C GLY A 54 12.56 -19.60 42.00
N TYR A 55 12.46 -20.94 42.05
CA TYR A 55 13.31 -21.83 41.26
C TYR A 55 12.97 -21.77 39.77
N TYR A 56 11.67 -21.74 39.43
CA TYR A 56 11.22 -21.55 38.06
C TYR A 56 11.79 -20.26 37.49
N LEU A 57 11.65 -19.12 38.18
CA LEU A 57 12.20 -17.84 37.73
C LEU A 57 13.75 -17.87 37.64
N ALA A 58 14.41 -18.46 38.64
CA ALA A 58 15.88 -18.56 38.68
C ALA A 58 16.47 -19.51 37.61
N SER A 59 15.68 -20.45 37.07
CA SER A 59 16.11 -21.37 36.01
C SER A 59 15.62 -20.95 34.63
N TYR A 60 14.36 -20.54 34.50
CA TYR A 60 13.73 -20.16 33.25
C TYR A 60 14.34 -18.87 32.67
N VAL A 61 14.51 -17.81 33.46
CA VAL A 61 15.01 -16.52 32.95
C VAL A 61 16.45 -16.63 32.41
N PRO A 62 17.40 -17.27 33.11
CA PRO A 62 18.72 -17.51 32.53
C PRO A 62 18.64 -18.45 31.32
N ALA A 63 17.84 -19.52 31.38
CA ALA A 63 17.72 -20.45 30.26
C ALA A 63 17.14 -19.79 28.99
N SER A 64 16.18 -18.88 29.14
CA SER A 64 15.60 -18.15 28.01
C SER A 64 16.56 -17.12 27.44
N ARG A 65 17.29 -16.36 28.28
CA ARG A 65 18.38 -15.46 27.83
C ARG A 65 19.52 -16.20 27.12
N LEU A 66 19.82 -17.41 27.57
CA LEU A 66 20.80 -18.29 26.93
C LEU A 66 20.22 -19.00 25.69
N GLY A 67 18.95 -18.79 25.33
CA GLY A 67 18.33 -19.35 24.13
C GLY A 67 18.06 -20.87 24.21
N PHE A 68 17.98 -21.44 25.41
CA PHE A 68 17.64 -22.85 25.64
C PHE A 68 16.13 -23.10 25.72
N VAL A 69 15.35 -22.07 26.07
CA VAL A 69 13.89 -22.13 26.19
C VAL A 69 13.30 -20.99 25.37
N PRO A 70 12.21 -21.21 24.61
CA PRO A 70 11.60 -20.16 23.82
C PRO A 70 10.93 -19.11 24.71
N LEU A 71 10.98 -17.87 24.23
CA LEU A 71 10.27 -16.70 24.73
C LEU A 71 9.00 -16.50 23.89
N PRO A 72 7.88 -16.10 24.51
CA PRO A 72 6.69 -15.71 23.76
C PRO A 72 6.95 -14.37 23.06
N ILE A 73 6.72 -14.32 21.76
CA ILE A 73 6.73 -13.11 20.94
C ILE A 73 5.33 -12.94 20.35
N ASP A 74 4.69 -11.82 20.70
CA ASP A 74 3.39 -11.45 20.17
C ASP A 74 3.53 -10.84 18.78
N LEU A 75 2.78 -11.37 17.83
CA LEU A 75 2.78 -10.93 16.44
C LEU A 75 1.62 -9.97 16.19
N SER A 76 1.94 -8.80 15.64
CA SER A 76 0.95 -7.84 15.18
C SER A 76 0.13 -8.37 13.99
N GLY A 77 -1.12 -7.93 13.88
CA GLY A 77 -2.04 -8.28 12.80
C GLY A 77 -1.77 -7.65 11.44
N THR A 78 -0.63 -6.99 11.22
CA THR A 78 -0.25 -6.34 9.95
C THR A 78 -0.17 -7.30 8.75
N GLY A 79 -0.18 -8.62 8.97
CA GLY A 79 -0.25 -9.61 7.90
C GLY A 79 1.05 -9.81 7.11
N SER A 80 2.16 -9.17 7.51
CA SER A 80 3.44 -9.27 6.80
C SER A 80 3.99 -10.70 6.70
N MET A 81 3.60 -11.59 7.62
CA MET A 81 4.05 -12.99 7.67
C MET A 81 2.94 -13.97 7.25
N TYR A 82 1.86 -13.48 6.64
CA TYR A 82 0.84 -14.34 6.04
C TYR A 82 1.42 -15.06 4.81
N PRO A 83 1.15 -16.36 4.57
CA PRO A 83 0.20 -17.24 5.28
C PRO A 83 0.76 -17.98 6.50
N THR A 84 2.07 -17.93 6.75
CA THR A 84 2.70 -18.62 7.90
C THR A 84 2.06 -18.25 9.24
N PHE A 85 1.73 -16.97 9.42
CA PHE A 85 0.96 -16.46 10.54
C PHE A 85 -0.33 -15.75 10.07
N PRO A 86 -1.41 -15.80 10.86
CA PRO A 86 -2.68 -15.16 10.51
C PRO A 86 -2.53 -13.62 10.41
N LYS A 87 -3.43 -12.99 9.66
CA LYS A 87 -3.57 -11.52 9.58
C LYS A 87 -4.69 -11.02 10.52
N GLY A 88 -4.65 -9.73 10.84
CA GLY A 88 -5.66 -9.06 11.65
C GLY A 88 -7.03 -9.03 10.97
N SER A 89 -8.06 -8.74 11.75
CA SER A 89 -9.45 -8.71 11.27
C SER A 89 -9.92 -7.31 10.86
N SER A 90 -9.31 -6.26 11.43
CA SER A 90 -9.61 -4.88 11.08
C SER A 90 -9.16 -4.57 9.64
N PRO A 91 -9.92 -3.78 8.87
CA PRO A 91 -9.47 -3.24 7.59
C PRO A 91 -8.48 -2.07 7.75
N ASP A 92 -8.32 -1.54 8.97
CA ASP A 92 -7.44 -0.41 9.27
C ASP A 92 -6.03 -0.91 9.71
N PRO A 93 -4.96 -0.63 8.95
CA PRO A 93 -3.59 -1.02 9.30
C PRO A 93 -3.11 -0.47 10.65
N ASP A 94 -3.60 0.69 11.08
CA ASP A 94 -3.19 1.31 12.34
C ASP A 94 -3.89 0.65 13.53
N VAL A 95 -5.00 -0.05 13.31
CA VAL A 95 -5.64 -0.92 14.31
C VAL A 95 -4.98 -2.30 14.31
N GLN A 96 -4.68 -2.85 13.12
CA GLN A 96 -4.04 -4.16 12.98
C GLN A 96 -2.70 -4.25 13.71
N VAL A 97 -1.95 -3.15 13.81
CA VAL A 97 -0.66 -3.13 14.49
C VAL A 97 -0.76 -3.46 15.98
N ASP A 98 -1.89 -3.17 16.61
CA ASP A 98 -2.18 -3.42 18.03
C ASP A 98 -2.92 -4.76 18.26
N GLU A 99 -3.44 -5.38 17.19
CA GLU A 99 -4.02 -6.71 17.25
C GLU A 99 -2.91 -7.76 17.39
N THR A 100 -2.94 -8.54 18.48
CA THR A 100 -2.10 -9.74 18.59
C THR A 100 -2.80 -10.92 17.93
N VAL A 101 -2.29 -11.35 16.77
CA VAL A 101 -2.89 -12.42 15.96
C VAL A 101 -2.30 -13.80 16.26
N ALA A 102 -1.09 -13.84 16.82
CA ALA A 102 -0.46 -15.06 17.30
C ALA A 102 0.63 -14.74 18.33
N THR A 103 0.84 -15.65 19.28
CA THR A 103 2.02 -15.64 20.16
C THR A 103 2.91 -16.82 19.78
N VAL A 104 4.15 -16.54 19.37
CA VAL A 104 5.07 -17.53 18.83
C VAL A 104 6.26 -17.71 19.77
N GLY A 105 6.62 -18.96 20.05
CA GLY A 105 7.81 -19.26 20.85
C GLY A 105 9.09 -19.10 20.04
N MET A 106 9.87 -18.05 20.29
CA MET A 106 11.15 -17.78 19.63
C MET A 106 12.31 -17.86 20.62
N TYR A 107 13.48 -18.25 20.17
CA TYR A 107 14.67 -18.40 21.02
C TYR A 107 15.54 -17.15 20.94
N SER A 108 16.05 -16.67 22.08
CA SER A 108 17.00 -15.56 22.09
C SER A 108 18.17 -15.83 21.15
N PHE A 109 18.48 -14.87 20.31
CA PHE A 109 19.60 -14.91 19.38
C PHE A 109 20.69 -13.92 19.83
N PRO A 110 21.99 -14.23 19.62
CA PRO A 110 22.54 -15.55 19.25
C PRO A 110 22.49 -16.58 20.40
N GLY A 111 21.95 -16.23 21.58
CA GLY A 111 21.88 -17.13 22.73
C GLY A 111 23.25 -17.59 23.23
N GLY A 112 23.29 -18.67 24.01
CA GLY A 112 24.51 -19.24 24.56
C GLY A 112 25.26 -18.30 25.53
N PHE A 113 26.47 -18.71 25.92
CA PHE A 113 27.31 -17.94 26.84
C PHE A 113 28.67 -17.60 26.20
N LYS A 114 29.28 -16.49 26.65
CA LYS A 114 30.60 -16.06 26.19
C LYS A 114 31.66 -16.41 27.23
N ILE A 115 32.75 -17.06 26.79
CA ILE A 115 33.96 -17.28 27.59
C ILE A 115 35.15 -16.77 26.77
N ASN A 116 35.94 -15.86 27.34
CA ASN A 116 37.11 -15.26 26.69
C ASN A 116 36.81 -14.70 25.28
N GLY A 117 35.66 -14.04 25.12
CA GLY A 117 35.22 -13.46 23.84
C GLY A 117 34.61 -14.46 22.85
N ARG A 118 34.79 -15.77 23.03
CA ARG A 118 34.18 -16.81 22.18
C ARG A 118 32.81 -17.22 22.70
N ARG A 119 31.83 -17.30 21.80
CA ARG A 119 30.48 -17.79 22.12
C ARG A 119 30.43 -19.31 22.06
N TYR A 120 29.79 -19.91 23.05
CA TYR A 120 29.53 -21.34 23.16
C TYR A 120 28.03 -21.57 23.24
N LEU A 121 27.55 -22.63 22.59
CA LEU A 121 26.12 -22.97 22.49
C LEU A 121 25.27 -21.84 21.92
N GLY A 122 25.90 -20.95 21.13
CA GLY A 122 25.18 -19.96 20.34
C GLY A 122 24.47 -20.63 19.17
N ARG A 123 23.42 -20.00 18.69
CA ARG A 123 22.72 -20.39 17.47
C ARG A 123 23.33 -19.66 16.29
N GLU A 124 23.34 -20.35 15.14
CA GLU A 124 23.59 -19.75 13.84
C GLU A 124 22.24 -19.59 13.14
N LEU A 125 22.11 -18.55 12.30
CA LEU A 125 20.91 -18.39 11.48
C LEU A 125 21.03 -19.25 10.22
N GLY A 126 19.94 -19.93 9.91
CA GLY A 126 19.73 -20.64 8.66
C GLY A 126 18.78 -19.89 7.72
N ARG A 127 18.84 -20.23 6.43
CA ARG A 127 17.85 -19.78 5.45
C ARG A 127 16.48 -20.33 5.84
N GLY A 128 15.45 -19.49 5.76
CA GLY A 128 14.09 -19.83 6.15
C GLY A 128 13.80 -19.64 7.65
N ASP A 129 14.80 -19.35 8.48
CA ASP A 129 14.57 -18.96 9.87
C ASP A 129 13.70 -17.70 9.92
N ILE A 130 12.83 -17.61 10.93
CA ILE A 130 12.05 -16.39 11.20
C ILE A 130 12.74 -15.66 12.33
N VAL A 131 13.04 -14.39 12.13
CA VAL A 131 13.75 -13.54 13.10
C VAL A 131 12.88 -12.40 13.58
N SER A 132 13.09 -12.00 14.83
CA SER A 132 12.58 -10.77 15.42
C SER A 132 13.76 -9.85 15.73
N PHE A 133 13.64 -8.58 15.35
CA PHE A 133 14.68 -7.57 15.55
C PHE A 133 14.06 -6.17 15.66
N GLU A 134 14.73 -5.30 16.41
CA GLU A 134 14.44 -3.86 16.47
C GLU A 134 15.74 -3.06 16.29
N ASN A 135 15.75 -2.13 15.34
CA ASN A 135 16.92 -1.29 15.05
C ASN A 135 16.54 0.11 14.56
N GLY A 136 17.54 0.92 14.20
CA GLY A 136 17.31 2.30 13.76
C GLY A 136 16.32 2.43 12.60
N ASN A 137 16.33 1.48 11.65
CA ASN A 137 15.42 1.49 10.50
C ASN A 137 14.00 1.15 10.93
N THR A 138 13.80 0.11 11.74
CA THR A 138 12.46 -0.25 12.24
C THR A 138 11.87 0.89 13.07
N VAL A 139 12.65 1.50 13.95
CA VAL A 139 12.22 2.64 14.77
C VAL A 139 11.86 3.86 13.93
N SER A 140 12.66 4.16 12.89
CA SER A 140 12.40 5.29 11.98
C SER A 140 11.10 5.12 11.18
N ILE A 141 10.68 3.88 10.94
CA ILE A 141 9.41 3.56 10.27
C ILE A 141 8.25 3.62 11.26
N THR A 142 8.40 2.97 12.43
CA THR A 142 7.26 2.72 13.32
C THR A 142 6.97 3.87 14.26
N ALA A 143 7.99 4.57 14.77
CA ALA A 143 7.77 5.63 15.75
C ALA A 143 6.96 6.81 15.18
N PRO A 144 7.23 7.31 13.95
CA PRO A 144 6.39 8.34 13.35
C PRO A 144 4.98 7.85 13.00
N LYS A 145 4.85 6.59 12.57
CA LYS A 145 3.58 6.01 12.09
C LYS A 145 2.64 5.59 13.23
N TYR A 146 3.18 4.95 14.26
CA TYR A 146 2.41 4.32 15.34
C TYR A 146 2.63 5.01 16.70
N GLY A 147 3.42 6.08 16.77
CA GLY A 147 3.73 6.82 17.99
C GLY A 147 4.73 6.13 18.92
N THR A 148 5.09 4.87 18.67
CA THR A 148 6.07 4.12 19.47
C THR A 148 7.02 3.29 18.59
N PRO A 149 8.29 3.15 19.00
CA PRO A 149 9.22 2.17 18.42
C PRO A 149 8.65 0.75 18.50
N ARG A 150 8.78 -0.02 17.41
CA ARG A 150 8.42 -1.44 17.37
C ARG A 150 9.43 -2.22 16.52
N GLY A 151 9.72 -3.44 16.94
CA GLY A 151 10.47 -4.42 16.17
C GLY A 151 9.66 -5.04 15.04
N PHE A 152 10.36 -5.77 14.17
CA PHE A 152 9.79 -6.47 13.03
C PHE A 152 10.00 -7.98 13.18
N VAL A 153 9.08 -8.75 12.61
CA VAL A 153 9.25 -10.19 12.37
C VAL A 153 9.32 -10.44 10.87
N LYS A 154 10.37 -11.14 10.42
CA LYS A 154 10.66 -11.41 9.02
C LYS A 154 11.34 -12.78 8.85
N ARG A 155 11.34 -13.31 7.63
CA ARG A 155 12.06 -14.54 7.29
C ARG A 155 13.42 -14.22 6.69
N VAL A 156 14.44 -14.96 7.11
CA VAL A 156 15.80 -14.89 6.56
C VAL A 156 15.81 -15.51 5.16
N ILE A 157 16.07 -14.68 4.16
CA ILE A 157 16.15 -15.08 2.76
C ILE A 157 17.58 -15.11 2.26
N GLY A 158 18.46 -14.21 2.71
CA GLY A 158 19.87 -14.18 2.37
C GLY A 158 20.77 -14.20 3.61
N LEU A 159 21.81 -15.00 3.55
CA LEU A 159 22.85 -15.15 4.57
C LEU A 159 24.16 -14.51 4.08
N PRO A 160 25.12 -14.21 4.98
CA PRO A 160 26.45 -13.76 4.58
C PRO A 160 27.04 -14.57 3.43
N GLY A 161 27.53 -13.86 2.41
CA GLY A 161 28.13 -14.43 1.20
C GLY A 161 27.16 -14.82 0.10
N ASP A 162 25.84 -14.81 0.33
CA ASP A 162 24.86 -15.08 -0.72
C ASP A 162 24.80 -13.97 -1.75
N ASP A 163 24.68 -14.37 -3.01
CA ASP A 163 24.40 -13.52 -4.15
C ASP A 163 22.89 -13.50 -4.43
N LEU A 164 22.21 -12.38 -4.17
CA LEU A 164 20.76 -12.25 -4.31
C LEU A 164 20.39 -11.47 -5.57
N GLU A 165 19.42 -11.97 -6.33
CA GLU A 165 18.79 -11.26 -7.45
C GLU A 165 17.27 -11.44 -7.37
N ILE A 166 16.50 -10.38 -7.58
CA ILE A 166 15.04 -10.49 -7.78
C ILE A 166 14.77 -10.30 -9.26
N ARG A 167 14.09 -11.26 -9.90
CA ARG A 167 13.79 -11.21 -11.34
C ARG A 167 12.50 -11.95 -11.66
N ASP A 168 11.67 -11.36 -12.52
CA ASP A 168 10.42 -11.99 -13.01
C ASP A 168 9.51 -12.50 -11.88
N GLY A 169 9.40 -11.72 -10.79
CA GLY A 169 8.60 -12.07 -9.63
C GLY A 169 9.27 -13.02 -8.63
N ALA A 170 10.49 -13.48 -8.87
CA ALA A 170 11.13 -14.54 -8.08
C ALA A 170 12.48 -14.12 -7.50
N VAL A 171 12.83 -14.71 -6.34
CA VAL A 171 14.15 -14.56 -5.73
C VAL A 171 15.08 -15.64 -6.29
N TYR A 172 16.27 -15.22 -6.68
CA TYR A 172 17.39 -16.08 -7.04
C TYR A 172 18.49 -15.91 -6.01
N ILE A 173 19.07 -17.03 -5.57
CA ILE A 173 20.15 -17.08 -4.60
C ILE A 173 21.29 -17.86 -5.24
N ASN A 174 22.45 -17.24 -5.39
CA ASN A 174 23.61 -17.80 -6.06
C ASN A 174 23.26 -18.31 -7.48
N GLY A 175 22.41 -17.56 -8.21
CA GLY A 175 21.94 -17.88 -9.55
C GLY A 175 20.82 -18.94 -9.64
N HIS A 176 20.39 -19.52 -8.52
CA HIS A 176 19.34 -20.54 -8.48
C HIS A 176 18.03 -19.98 -7.95
N LEU A 177 16.90 -20.38 -8.55
CA LEU A 177 15.57 -20.04 -8.06
C LEU A 177 15.41 -20.51 -6.60
N ALA A 178 15.02 -19.61 -5.70
CA ALA A 178 14.79 -19.94 -4.30
C ALA A 178 13.55 -20.83 -4.15
N ASP A 179 13.65 -21.83 -3.27
CA ASP A 179 12.51 -22.65 -2.85
C ASP A 179 11.77 -21.95 -1.70
N GLU A 180 10.62 -21.35 -2.02
CA GLU A 180 9.88 -20.47 -1.13
C GLU A 180 8.41 -20.93 -0.92
N PRO A 181 8.21 -22.10 -0.28
CA PRO A 181 6.88 -22.70 -0.13
C PRO A 181 5.99 -21.94 0.88
N TYR A 182 6.58 -21.08 1.70
CA TYR A 182 5.90 -20.23 2.67
C TYR A 182 5.29 -18.96 2.08
N MET A 183 5.52 -18.67 0.80
CA MET A 183 4.93 -17.49 0.16
C MET A 183 3.44 -17.67 -0.10
N ALA A 184 2.67 -16.59 0.01
CA ALA A 184 1.25 -16.57 -0.34
C ALA A 184 0.99 -16.98 -1.80
N ALA A 185 1.87 -16.56 -2.73
CA ALA A 185 1.76 -16.87 -4.14
C ALA A 185 3.14 -16.96 -4.81
N ALA A 186 3.26 -17.82 -5.83
CA ALA A 186 4.45 -17.91 -6.66
C ALA A 186 4.67 -16.60 -7.43
N ARG A 187 5.93 -16.28 -7.73
CA ARG A 187 6.32 -15.12 -8.56
C ARG A 187 5.75 -13.77 -8.10
N SER A 188 5.62 -13.59 -6.79
CA SER A 188 5.02 -12.40 -6.14
C SER A 188 6.07 -11.42 -5.58
N THR A 189 7.35 -11.62 -5.88
CA THR A 189 8.47 -10.82 -5.35
C THR A 189 9.03 -9.89 -6.41
N PHE A 190 8.88 -8.59 -6.19
CA PHE A 190 9.43 -7.55 -7.03
C PHE A 190 10.46 -6.76 -6.24
N GLY A 191 11.43 -6.20 -6.95
CA GLY A 191 12.47 -5.38 -6.36
C GLY A 191 11.92 -4.11 -5.71
N GLY A 192 12.69 -3.56 -4.80
CA GLY A 192 12.39 -2.31 -4.10
C GLY A 192 13.47 -1.24 -4.31
N SER A 193 13.44 -0.20 -3.50
CA SER A 193 14.39 0.91 -3.59
C SER A 193 15.83 0.51 -3.23
N PHE A 194 16.00 -0.47 -2.33
CA PHE A 194 17.30 -0.97 -1.91
C PHE A 194 17.82 -2.11 -2.81
N LEU A 195 16.94 -3.04 -3.19
CA LEU A 195 17.26 -4.10 -4.17
C LEU A 195 16.27 -4.06 -5.33
N PRO A 196 16.54 -3.29 -6.41
CA PRO A 196 15.69 -3.25 -7.59
C PRO A 196 15.72 -4.55 -8.40
N ASP A 197 14.71 -4.78 -9.23
CA ASP A 197 14.66 -5.95 -10.10
C ASP A 197 15.87 -6.05 -11.05
N CYS A 198 16.34 -7.27 -11.28
CA CYS A 198 17.53 -7.65 -12.04
C CYS A 198 18.83 -6.97 -11.60
N GLN A 199 18.88 -6.47 -10.37
CA GLN A 199 20.13 -6.09 -9.73
C GLN A 199 20.55 -7.18 -8.75
N THR A 200 21.86 -7.25 -8.57
CA THR A 200 22.50 -8.26 -7.75
C THR A 200 23.03 -7.64 -6.47
N LEU A 201 22.80 -8.31 -5.34
CA LEU A 201 23.27 -7.91 -4.02
C LEU A 201 23.99 -9.08 -3.35
N VAL A 202 25.29 -8.92 -3.10
CA VAL A 202 26.03 -9.84 -2.24
C VAL A 202 25.82 -9.43 -0.79
N VAL A 203 25.27 -10.34 0.02
CA VAL A 203 25.06 -10.10 1.45
C VAL A 203 26.43 -10.10 2.16
N PRO A 204 26.85 -8.99 2.80
CA PRO A 204 28.14 -8.91 3.46
C PRO A 204 28.17 -9.72 4.76
N GLU A 205 29.38 -10.01 5.23
CA GLU A 205 29.60 -10.61 6.55
C GLU A 205 28.92 -9.81 7.66
N GLY A 206 28.32 -10.51 8.61
CA GLY A 206 27.62 -9.89 9.73
C GLY A 206 26.21 -9.38 9.43
N LYS A 207 25.71 -9.51 8.20
CA LYS A 207 24.35 -9.07 7.81
C LYS A 207 23.50 -10.20 7.23
N ILE A 208 22.20 -9.96 7.19
CA ILE A 208 21.19 -10.83 6.55
C ILE A 208 20.23 -10.01 5.70
N PHE A 209 19.64 -10.67 4.71
CA PHE A 209 18.55 -10.12 3.91
C PHE A 209 17.24 -10.83 4.30
N VAL A 210 16.22 -10.07 4.66
CA VAL A 210 14.97 -10.62 5.20
C VAL A 210 13.75 -10.15 4.39
N LEU A 211 12.79 -11.04 4.17
CA LEU A 211 11.51 -10.74 3.50
C LEU A 211 10.33 -11.13 4.39
N GLY A 212 9.19 -10.48 4.16
CA GLY A 212 7.91 -11.01 4.62
C GLY A 212 7.44 -12.18 3.74
N ASP A 213 6.65 -13.08 4.33
CA ASP A 213 6.01 -14.16 3.58
C ASP A 213 4.88 -13.62 2.67
N ASN A 214 4.24 -12.53 3.11
CA ASN A 214 3.33 -11.75 2.29
C ASN A 214 4.12 -10.67 1.53
N ARG A 215 4.70 -11.04 0.39
CA ARG A 215 5.62 -10.17 -0.39
C ARG A 215 5.03 -8.80 -0.73
N LYS A 216 3.74 -8.72 -1.04
CA LYS A 216 3.09 -7.47 -1.46
C LYS A 216 2.69 -6.58 -0.28
N GLY A 217 2.43 -7.18 0.88
CA GLY A 217 2.03 -6.49 2.12
C GLY A 217 3.16 -6.41 3.16
N SER A 218 4.43 -6.39 2.74
CA SER A 218 5.57 -6.38 3.67
C SER A 218 6.53 -5.23 3.41
N LEU A 219 6.79 -4.45 4.46
CA LEU A 219 7.97 -3.59 4.57
C LEU A 219 9.16 -4.46 5.00
N ASP A 220 10.13 -4.66 4.12
CA ASP A 220 11.25 -5.59 4.30
C ASP A 220 12.55 -5.12 3.64
N SER A 221 13.56 -5.99 3.55
CA SER A 221 14.90 -5.65 3.06
C SER A 221 14.96 -5.12 1.63
N ARG A 222 13.89 -5.25 0.83
CA ARG A 222 13.85 -4.67 -0.51
C ARG A 222 13.80 -3.15 -0.51
N HIS A 223 13.36 -2.54 0.60
CA HIS A 223 13.07 -1.12 0.70
C HIS A 223 13.81 -0.48 1.90
N GLU A 224 13.09 0.08 2.86
CA GLU A 224 13.63 0.91 3.94
C GLU A 224 14.36 0.12 5.04
N LEU A 225 14.12 -1.19 5.16
CA LEU A 225 14.86 -2.01 6.14
C LEU A 225 16.29 -2.29 5.68
N GLU A 226 16.54 -2.29 4.38
CA GLU A 226 17.84 -2.67 3.79
C GLU A 226 18.34 -4.01 4.36
N LEU A 227 19.66 -4.18 4.51
CA LEU A 227 20.24 -5.34 5.18
C LEU A 227 20.18 -5.18 6.70
N VAL A 228 19.81 -6.26 7.39
CA VAL A 228 19.73 -6.31 8.85
C VAL A 228 21.05 -6.82 9.42
N ASP A 229 21.61 -6.13 10.41
CA ASP A 229 22.80 -6.59 11.11
C ASP A 229 22.46 -7.79 12.02
N LEU A 230 23.27 -8.85 11.99
CA LEU A 230 23.11 -10.01 12.85
C LEU A 230 23.12 -9.66 14.35
N GLY A 231 23.76 -8.54 14.69
CA GLY A 231 23.79 -8.01 16.05
C GLY A 231 22.45 -7.45 16.55
N ASP A 232 21.57 -7.06 15.63
CA ASP A 232 20.24 -6.48 15.94
C ASP A 232 19.17 -7.55 16.13
N VAL A 233 19.46 -8.82 15.80
CA VAL A 233 18.50 -9.92 15.92
C VAL A 233 18.34 -10.34 17.37
N ASP A 234 17.16 -10.11 17.92
CA ASP A 234 16.81 -10.41 19.31
C ASP A 234 16.43 -11.88 19.50
N ALA A 235 15.64 -12.43 18.57
CA ALA A 235 15.12 -13.78 18.66
C ALA A 235 14.96 -14.46 17.31
N VAL A 236 15.01 -15.80 17.31
CA VAL A 236 14.87 -16.64 16.12
C VAL A 236 13.91 -17.81 16.38
N LEU A 237 13.07 -18.10 15.40
CA LEU A 237 12.35 -19.36 15.24
C LEU A 237 13.01 -20.14 14.09
N PRO A 238 13.86 -21.12 14.41
CA PRO A 238 14.56 -21.90 13.39
C PRO A 238 13.61 -22.61 12.45
N TRP A 239 13.98 -22.73 11.17
CA TRP A 239 13.20 -23.45 10.15
C TRP A 239 12.79 -24.84 10.61
N SER A 240 13.72 -25.61 11.20
CA SER A 240 13.45 -26.96 11.73
C SER A 240 12.44 -27.01 12.87
N TYR A 241 12.16 -25.88 13.53
CA TYR A 241 11.24 -25.77 14.67
C TYR A 241 9.91 -25.13 14.29
N GLN A 242 9.72 -24.73 13.03
CA GLN A 242 8.43 -24.27 12.52
C GLN A 242 7.51 -25.48 12.44
N SER A 243 6.57 -25.57 13.39
CA SER A 243 5.68 -26.72 13.54
C SER A 243 4.79 -26.93 12.30
N PRO A 244 4.28 -28.16 12.07
CA PRO A 244 3.33 -28.44 11.00
C PRO A 244 2.15 -27.47 10.93
N LYS A 245 1.68 -26.95 12.08
CA LYS A 245 0.63 -25.91 12.15
C LYS A 245 0.93 -24.70 11.26
N TYR A 246 2.19 -24.31 11.11
CA TYR A 246 2.58 -23.17 10.27
C TYR A 246 2.85 -23.61 8.83
N THR A 247 3.46 -24.79 8.65
CA THR A 247 3.87 -25.29 7.34
C THR A 247 2.73 -25.96 6.56
N GLU A 248 1.57 -26.24 7.18
CA GLU A 248 0.35 -26.73 6.50
C GLU A 248 -0.16 -25.74 5.44
N SER A 249 0.12 -24.45 5.62
CA SER A 249 -0.24 -23.40 4.67
C SER A 249 0.69 -23.31 3.46
N PHE A 250 1.77 -24.09 3.45
CA PHE A 250 2.81 -23.98 2.44
C PHE A 250 2.33 -24.56 1.11
N ARG A 251 2.61 -23.82 0.05
CA ARG A 251 2.27 -24.20 -1.32
C ARG A 251 3.32 -25.15 -1.90
N ASP A 252 2.91 -25.89 -2.92
CA ASP A 252 3.84 -26.63 -3.78
C ASP A 252 4.64 -25.65 -4.66
N THR A 253 5.97 -25.78 -4.66
CA THR A 253 6.91 -24.96 -5.43
C THR A 253 7.42 -25.64 -6.69
N GLY A 254 7.07 -26.92 -6.92
CA GLY A 254 7.60 -27.72 -8.02
C GLY A 254 7.32 -27.15 -9.42
N THR A 255 6.37 -26.22 -9.54
CA THR A 255 5.99 -25.57 -10.81
C THR A 255 6.41 -24.11 -10.92
N ASP A 256 7.08 -23.54 -9.91
CA ASP A 256 7.40 -22.10 -9.86
C ASP A 256 8.30 -21.64 -11.02
N SER A 257 9.16 -22.54 -11.51
CA SER A 257 10.03 -22.28 -12.66
C SER A 257 9.29 -22.23 -14.00
N LEU A 258 8.07 -22.79 -14.09
CA LEU A 258 7.31 -22.86 -15.35
C LEU A 258 6.66 -21.51 -15.69
N PRO A 259 6.60 -21.09 -16.97
CA PRO A 259 5.89 -19.87 -17.36
C PRO A 259 4.41 -19.86 -16.96
N SER A 260 3.77 -21.03 -16.86
CA SER A 260 2.39 -21.21 -16.42
C SER A 260 2.16 -20.88 -14.94
N SER A 261 3.21 -20.77 -14.13
CA SER A 261 3.10 -20.32 -12.74
C SER A 261 3.03 -18.80 -12.60
N ARG A 262 3.28 -18.06 -13.70
CA ARG A 262 3.05 -16.60 -13.70
C ARG A 262 1.59 -16.34 -13.45
N ILE A 263 1.32 -15.50 -12.46
CA ILE A 263 -0.03 -15.10 -12.13
C ILE A 263 -0.60 -14.30 -13.31
N SER A 264 -1.81 -14.67 -13.74
CA SER A 264 -2.55 -13.94 -14.75
C SER A 264 -3.65 -13.13 -14.09
N LEU A 265 -3.76 -11.87 -14.49
CA LEU A 265 -4.83 -11.00 -14.03
C LEU A 265 -6.09 -11.26 -14.86
N ASP A 266 -7.14 -11.75 -14.21
CA ASP A 266 -8.49 -11.73 -14.77
C ASP A 266 -9.08 -10.32 -14.61
N THR A 267 -9.13 -9.59 -15.72
CA THR A 267 -9.53 -8.19 -15.74
C THR A 267 -11.01 -7.99 -15.43
N ALA A 268 -11.86 -8.97 -15.76
CA ALA A 268 -13.29 -8.92 -15.50
C ALA A 268 -13.56 -9.19 -14.02
N ALA A 269 -12.95 -10.25 -13.47
CA ALA A 269 -13.05 -10.54 -12.04
C ALA A 269 -12.51 -9.37 -11.18
N TYR A 270 -11.44 -8.70 -11.62
CA TYR A 270 -10.91 -7.52 -10.93
C TYR A 270 -11.92 -6.37 -10.89
N LEU A 271 -12.57 -6.06 -12.03
CA LEU A 271 -13.60 -5.03 -12.10
C LEU A 271 -14.79 -5.35 -11.19
N ASP A 272 -15.24 -6.61 -11.14
CA ASP A 272 -16.34 -7.06 -10.29
C ASP A 272 -16.01 -6.88 -8.79
N LEU A 273 -14.79 -7.26 -8.39
CA LEU A 273 -14.31 -7.06 -7.02
C LEU A 273 -14.22 -5.57 -6.68
N LEU A 274 -13.60 -4.76 -7.54
CA LEU A 274 -13.53 -3.31 -7.35
C LEU A 274 -14.91 -2.67 -7.22
N ASN A 275 -15.88 -3.07 -8.06
CA ASN A 275 -17.24 -2.59 -7.99
C ASN A 275 -17.99 -3.03 -6.73
N THR A 276 -17.63 -4.18 -6.16
CA THR A 276 -18.12 -4.61 -4.84
C THR A 276 -17.65 -3.65 -3.75
N HIS A 277 -16.35 -3.30 -3.74
CA HIS A 277 -15.81 -2.32 -2.80
C HIS A 277 -16.41 -0.92 -2.99
N ARG A 278 -16.57 -0.47 -4.24
CA ARG A 278 -17.23 0.82 -4.54
C ARG A 278 -18.66 0.86 -4.01
N SER A 279 -19.43 -0.21 -4.24
CA SER A 279 -20.81 -0.31 -3.77
C SER A 279 -20.91 -0.32 -2.24
N GLN A 280 -20.00 -1.01 -1.55
CA GLN A 280 -19.91 -1.00 -0.08
C GLN A 280 -19.58 0.40 0.47
N ALA A 281 -18.78 1.17 -0.26
CA ALA A 281 -18.46 2.56 0.06
C ALA A 281 -19.55 3.57 -0.35
N GLY A 282 -20.68 3.11 -0.91
CA GLY A 282 -21.76 3.99 -1.38
C GLY A 282 -21.44 4.75 -2.67
N VAL A 283 -20.46 4.29 -3.44
CA VAL A 283 -20.02 4.90 -4.70
C VAL A 283 -20.53 4.07 -5.88
N ALA A 284 -20.96 4.74 -6.96
CA ALA A 284 -21.48 4.06 -8.15
C ALA A 284 -20.44 3.11 -8.79
N PRO A 285 -20.87 1.93 -9.27
CA PRO A 285 -19.97 1.00 -9.95
C PRO A 285 -19.45 1.58 -11.27
N LEU A 286 -18.22 1.22 -11.62
CA LEU A 286 -17.57 1.56 -12.88
C LEU A 286 -18.04 0.62 -13.99
N ARG A 287 -18.19 1.16 -15.20
CA ARG A 287 -18.41 0.37 -16.43
C ARG A 287 -17.09 0.10 -17.13
N SER A 288 -16.95 -1.09 -17.69
CA SER A 288 -15.81 -1.40 -18.57
C SER A 288 -15.94 -0.62 -19.88
N ASP A 289 -14.85 -0.02 -20.35
CA ASP A 289 -14.73 0.61 -21.66
C ASP A 289 -13.51 0.06 -22.42
N LEU A 290 -13.75 -0.44 -23.64
CA LEU A 290 -12.70 -1.05 -24.47
C LEU A 290 -11.67 -0.02 -24.97
N ARG A 291 -12.06 1.25 -25.15
CA ARG A 291 -11.14 2.31 -25.56
C ARG A 291 -10.19 2.67 -24.43
N LEU A 292 -10.68 2.67 -23.18
CA LEU A 292 -9.80 2.81 -22.01
C LEU A 292 -8.84 1.64 -21.86
N SER A 293 -9.25 0.42 -22.26
CA SER A 293 -8.37 -0.76 -22.24
C SER A 293 -7.32 -0.73 -23.35
N ASP A 294 -7.69 -0.26 -24.56
CA ASP A 294 -6.73 0.03 -25.64
C ASP A 294 -5.75 1.14 -25.22
N SER A 295 -6.27 2.20 -24.60
CA SER A 295 -5.48 3.30 -24.03
C SER A 295 -4.46 2.79 -22.99
N ALA A 296 -4.89 1.95 -22.05
CA ALA A 296 -4.02 1.32 -21.07
C ALA A 296 -2.94 0.43 -21.71
N THR A 297 -3.31 -0.31 -22.77
CA THR A 297 -2.38 -1.17 -23.52
C THR A 297 -1.29 -0.34 -24.23
N ARG A 298 -1.68 0.71 -24.95
CA ARG A 298 -0.74 1.63 -25.62
C ARG A 298 0.19 2.29 -24.62
N ARG A 299 -0.37 2.69 -23.48
CA ARG A 299 0.39 3.28 -22.37
C ARG A 299 1.43 2.30 -21.84
N ALA A 300 1.06 1.05 -21.58
CA ALA A 300 1.98 0.00 -21.13
C ALA A 300 3.10 -0.27 -22.16
N GLN A 301 2.76 -0.33 -23.45
CA GLN A 301 3.75 -0.49 -24.52
C GLN A 301 4.77 0.67 -24.53
N SER A 302 4.30 1.92 -24.36
CA SER A 302 5.19 3.07 -24.26
C SER A 302 6.10 3.02 -23.03
N ILE A 303 5.59 2.53 -21.89
CA ILE A 303 6.37 2.34 -20.66
C ILE A 303 7.57 1.43 -20.93
N PHE A 304 7.36 0.28 -21.57
CA PHE A 304 8.44 -0.64 -21.91
C PHE A 304 9.39 -0.09 -22.98
N LEU A 305 8.85 0.57 -24.01
CA LEU A 305 9.67 1.12 -25.08
C LEU A 305 10.66 2.19 -24.58
N HIS A 306 10.27 2.98 -23.58
CA HIS A 306 11.04 4.12 -23.09
C HIS A 306 11.63 3.92 -21.69
N ASN A 307 11.37 2.78 -21.04
CA ASN A 307 11.71 2.53 -19.64
C ASN A 307 11.22 3.65 -18.70
N ASP A 308 9.92 3.96 -18.81
CA ASP A 308 9.29 5.13 -18.20
C ASP A 308 8.03 4.75 -17.40
N LEU A 309 8.23 4.17 -16.22
CA LEU A 309 7.16 3.85 -15.25
C LEU A 309 6.76 5.09 -14.42
N SER A 310 6.70 6.28 -15.02
CA SER A 310 6.23 7.50 -14.36
C SER A 310 4.86 7.90 -14.88
N THR A 311 3.93 8.28 -13.99
CA THR A 311 2.57 8.69 -14.37
C THR A 311 2.56 9.95 -15.24
N GLY A 312 3.52 10.84 -15.03
CA GLY A 312 3.73 12.03 -15.86
C GLY A 312 4.36 11.77 -17.23
N ALA A 313 4.76 10.52 -17.53
CA ALA A 313 5.49 10.16 -18.75
C ALA A 313 6.74 11.03 -18.98
N SER A 314 7.55 11.20 -17.93
CA SER A 314 8.69 12.13 -17.87
C SER A 314 9.75 11.91 -18.95
N LYS A 315 9.89 10.69 -19.49
CA LYS A 315 10.84 10.36 -20.57
C LYS A 315 10.15 10.23 -21.92
N SER A 316 8.98 9.59 -21.96
CA SER A 316 8.28 9.26 -23.20
C SER A 316 7.40 10.40 -23.73
N GLY A 317 6.92 11.29 -22.86
CA GLY A 317 5.88 12.27 -23.18
C GLY A 317 4.51 11.65 -23.53
N TYR A 318 4.39 10.32 -23.46
CA TYR A 318 3.17 9.58 -23.81
C TYR A 318 2.25 9.44 -22.59
N THR A 319 1.60 10.55 -22.24
CA THR A 319 0.73 10.67 -21.06
C THR A 319 -0.59 9.89 -21.21
N VAL A 320 -1.29 9.66 -20.09
CA VAL A 320 -2.65 9.10 -20.07
C VAL A 320 -3.61 9.84 -21.02
N LYS A 321 -3.55 11.17 -21.08
CA LYS A 321 -4.41 11.97 -21.97
C LYS A 321 -4.13 11.67 -23.44
N LYS A 322 -2.86 11.56 -23.81
CA LYS A 322 -2.46 11.20 -25.17
C LYS A 322 -2.89 9.77 -25.52
N ALA A 323 -2.64 8.82 -24.62
CA ALA A 323 -3.06 7.43 -24.80
C ALA A 323 -4.59 7.30 -24.94
N MET A 324 -5.37 8.06 -24.15
CA MET A 324 -6.84 8.08 -24.26
C MET A 324 -7.30 8.68 -25.59
N SER A 325 -6.73 9.81 -26.00
CA SER A 325 -7.02 10.44 -27.29
C SER A 325 -6.71 9.52 -28.47
N ASP A 326 -5.56 8.84 -28.46
CA ASP A 326 -5.15 7.90 -29.51
C ASP A 326 -6.06 6.67 -29.60
N ALA A 327 -6.68 6.29 -28.47
CA ALA A 327 -7.70 5.24 -28.39
C ALA A 327 -9.13 5.74 -28.70
N GLY A 328 -9.30 7.02 -29.04
CA GLY A 328 -10.60 7.62 -29.33
C GLY A 328 -11.49 7.84 -28.10
N TYR A 329 -10.89 7.98 -26.91
CA TYR A 329 -11.58 8.27 -25.66
C TYR A 329 -11.40 9.74 -25.27
N PHE A 330 -12.51 10.46 -25.12
CA PHE A 330 -12.54 11.90 -24.87
C PHE A 330 -13.48 12.21 -23.71
N ASN A 331 -12.95 12.09 -22.49
CA ASN A 331 -13.63 12.55 -21.28
C ASN A 331 -12.73 13.55 -20.55
N ILE A 332 -13.36 14.39 -19.74
CA ILE A 332 -12.66 15.50 -19.09
C ILE A 332 -11.97 15.09 -17.79
N VAL A 333 -12.49 14.05 -17.14
CA VAL A 333 -11.85 13.42 -15.98
C VAL A 333 -11.10 12.20 -16.48
N ALA A 334 -9.81 12.16 -16.16
CA ALA A 334 -8.92 11.04 -16.45
C ALA A 334 -8.15 10.67 -15.19
N GLY A 335 -8.04 9.38 -14.91
CA GLY A 335 -7.19 8.81 -13.87
C GLY A 335 -6.27 7.75 -14.45
N GLU A 336 -5.07 7.62 -13.90
CA GLU A 336 -4.10 6.56 -14.24
C GLU A 336 -3.57 5.94 -12.95
N SER A 337 -3.51 4.61 -12.92
CA SER A 337 -2.77 3.86 -11.91
C SER A 337 -1.87 2.84 -12.61
N LEU A 338 -0.59 2.82 -12.23
CA LEU A 338 0.46 1.96 -12.80
C LEU A 338 0.97 1.03 -11.70
N ILE A 339 0.81 -0.27 -11.90
CA ILE A 339 1.21 -1.29 -10.92
C ILE A 339 2.19 -2.26 -11.57
N PRO A 340 3.47 -2.26 -11.19
CA PRO A 340 4.38 -3.30 -11.64
C PRO A 340 4.09 -4.62 -10.91
N GLY A 341 4.17 -5.73 -11.64
CA GLY A 341 4.11 -7.08 -11.09
C GLY A 341 2.94 -7.92 -11.59
N TYR A 342 2.90 -9.15 -11.08
CA TYR A 342 1.91 -10.18 -11.43
C TYR A 342 0.91 -10.33 -10.30
N TYR A 343 -0.38 -10.18 -10.59
CA TYR A 343 -1.44 -10.21 -9.58
C TYR A 343 -2.64 -11.04 -10.04
N THR A 344 -3.26 -11.77 -9.11
CA THR A 344 -4.63 -12.22 -9.32
C THR A 344 -5.56 -11.02 -9.13
N ALA A 345 -6.82 -11.14 -9.58
CA ALA A 345 -7.82 -10.11 -9.36
C ALA A 345 -7.99 -9.79 -7.86
N GLN A 346 -8.06 -10.83 -7.02
CA GLN A 346 -8.22 -10.69 -5.57
C GLN A 346 -7.01 -10.00 -4.94
N GLU A 347 -5.79 -10.45 -5.26
CA GLU A 347 -4.57 -9.85 -4.73
C GLU A 347 -4.43 -8.38 -5.11
N LEU A 348 -4.78 -8.02 -6.36
CA LEU A 348 -4.66 -6.65 -6.82
C LEU A 348 -5.62 -5.74 -6.06
N VAL A 349 -6.89 -6.15 -5.89
CA VAL A 349 -7.86 -5.37 -5.11
C VAL A 349 -7.42 -5.26 -3.65
N GLU A 350 -7.05 -6.38 -3.00
CA GLU A 350 -6.59 -6.33 -1.60
C GLU A 350 -5.39 -5.39 -1.45
N ASN A 351 -4.37 -5.54 -2.28
CA ASN A 351 -3.17 -4.70 -2.22
C ASN A 351 -3.47 -3.21 -2.48
N LEU A 352 -4.36 -2.88 -3.41
CA LEU A 352 -4.71 -1.48 -3.67
C LEU A 352 -5.56 -0.86 -2.56
N PHE A 353 -6.37 -1.65 -1.85
CA PHE A 353 -7.18 -1.17 -0.73
C PHE A 353 -6.42 -1.13 0.61
N GLU A 354 -5.26 -1.79 0.72
CA GLU A 354 -4.35 -1.65 1.87
C GLU A 354 -3.78 -0.23 2.01
N PHE A 355 -3.66 0.52 0.91
CA PHE A 355 -3.09 1.88 0.91
C PHE A 355 -4.19 2.95 0.82
N PRO A 356 -4.27 3.91 1.78
CA PRO A 356 -5.32 4.93 1.81
C PRO A 356 -5.43 5.77 0.53
N ASP A 357 -4.30 6.17 -0.06
CA ASP A 357 -4.29 6.99 -1.28
C ASP A 357 -4.84 6.23 -2.49
N SER A 358 -4.43 4.96 -2.64
CA SER A 358 -4.94 4.07 -3.68
C SER A 358 -6.44 3.81 -3.52
N SER A 359 -6.90 3.51 -2.29
CA SER A 359 -8.31 3.33 -1.97
C SER A 359 -9.13 4.59 -2.29
N LYS A 360 -8.67 5.77 -1.85
CA LYS A 360 -9.33 7.06 -2.14
C LYS A 360 -9.42 7.34 -3.65
N PHE A 361 -8.36 7.04 -4.40
CA PHE A 361 -8.36 7.16 -5.86
C PHE A 361 -9.39 6.22 -6.49
N LEU A 362 -9.38 4.94 -6.14
CA LEU A 362 -10.29 3.92 -6.67
C LEU A 362 -11.76 4.15 -6.30
N LEU A 363 -12.03 4.83 -5.18
CA LEU A 363 -13.36 5.20 -4.71
C LEU A 363 -13.82 6.59 -5.15
N SER A 364 -13.08 7.28 -6.03
CA SER A 364 -13.52 8.58 -6.52
C SER A 364 -14.87 8.49 -7.24
N PRO A 365 -15.86 9.34 -6.88
CA PRO A 365 -17.16 9.39 -7.55
C PRO A 365 -17.08 10.04 -8.94
N ASP A 366 -15.97 10.73 -9.24
CA ASP A 366 -15.78 11.39 -10.54
C ASP A 366 -15.54 10.38 -11.67
N TYR A 367 -15.15 9.13 -11.33
CA TYR A 367 -14.95 8.06 -12.29
C TYR A 367 -16.24 7.27 -12.52
N GLN A 368 -16.57 7.05 -13.80
CA GLN A 368 -17.76 6.34 -14.26
C GLN A 368 -17.40 5.08 -15.07
N GLU A 369 -16.23 5.11 -15.71
CA GLU A 369 -15.75 4.10 -16.63
C GLU A 369 -14.30 3.76 -16.33
N MET A 370 -13.89 2.54 -16.66
CA MET A 370 -12.50 2.14 -16.59
C MET A 370 -12.11 1.16 -17.68
N GLY A 371 -10.82 1.14 -17.98
CA GLY A 371 -10.17 0.10 -18.76
C GLY A 371 -8.85 -0.29 -18.11
N LEU A 372 -8.44 -1.53 -18.35
CA LEU A 372 -7.27 -2.10 -17.71
C LEU A 372 -6.52 -2.97 -18.71
N ALA A 373 -5.19 -2.96 -18.61
CA ALA A 373 -4.31 -3.83 -19.38
C ALA A 373 -3.19 -4.36 -18.48
N ALA A 374 -2.95 -5.67 -18.50
CA ALA A 374 -1.78 -6.29 -17.91
C ALA A 374 -0.83 -6.70 -19.05
N VAL A 375 0.28 -5.98 -19.21
CA VAL A 375 1.20 -6.18 -20.33
C VAL A 375 2.56 -6.60 -19.79
N SER A 376 3.10 -7.70 -20.31
CA SER A 376 4.46 -8.13 -20.03
C SER A 376 5.44 -7.60 -21.06
N GLY A 377 6.64 -7.25 -20.60
CA GLY A 377 7.69 -6.68 -21.42
C GLY A 377 9.03 -6.70 -20.68
N SER A 378 9.93 -5.81 -21.08
CA SER A 378 11.21 -5.61 -20.40
C SER A 378 11.30 -4.17 -19.91
N LEU A 379 11.50 -3.99 -18.61
CA LEU A 379 11.72 -2.69 -17.99
C LEU A 379 13.18 -2.62 -17.52
N ASN A 380 13.94 -1.68 -18.06
CA ASN A 380 15.39 -1.52 -17.85
C ASN A 380 16.19 -2.81 -18.13
N GLY A 381 15.78 -3.60 -19.12
CA GLY A 381 16.41 -4.89 -19.43
C GLY A 381 15.94 -6.07 -18.55
N CYS A 382 15.07 -5.82 -17.57
CA CYS A 382 14.51 -6.85 -16.69
C CYS A 382 13.12 -7.31 -17.14
N PRO A 383 12.81 -8.62 -17.17
CA PRO A 383 11.45 -9.08 -17.41
C PRO A 383 10.48 -8.54 -16.35
N ALA A 384 9.40 -7.91 -16.80
CA ALA A 384 8.40 -7.31 -15.92
C ALA A 384 6.99 -7.39 -16.54
N GLN A 385 5.98 -7.32 -15.69
CA GLN A 385 4.61 -7.00 -16.08
C GLN A 385 4.24 -5.64 -15.50
N VAL A 386 3.50 -4.85 -16.27
CA VAL A 386 2.89 -3.61 -15.79
C VAL A 386 1.39 -3.70 -16.03
N ILE A 387 0.63 -3.52 -14.96
CA ILE A 387 -0.81 -3.36 -14.99
C ILE A 387 -1.10 -1.87 -15.05
N VAL A 388 -1.77 -1.45 -16.12
CA VAL A 388 -2.19 -0.06 -16.33
C VAL A 388 -3.69 0.01 -16.19
N GLN A 389 -4.18 0.86 -15.28
CA GLN A 389 -5.59 1.16 -15.10
C GLN A 389 -5.87 2.60 -15.53
N HIS A 390 -6.75 2.77 -16.50
CA HIS A 390 -7.22 4.07 -16.92
C HIS A 390 -8.68 4.25 -16.52
N PHE A 391 -8.96 5.37 -15.84
CA PHE A 391 -10.29 5.73 -15.38
C PHE A 391 -10.76 6.94 -16.15
N GLY A 392 -12.04 6.94 -16.50
CA GLY A 392 -12.67 8.04 -17.20
C GLY A 392 -13.96 8.46 -16.54
N GLY A 393 -14.28 9.74 -16.69
CA GLY A 393 -15.52 10.29 -16.18
C GLY A 393 -15.89 11.62 -16.81
N TYR A 394 -17.17 11.92 -16.72
CA TYR A 394 -17.72 13.19 -17.19
C TYR A 394 -18.21 14.01 -16.00
N LYS A 395 -17.54 15.15 -15.77
CA LYS A 395 -18.07 16.20 -14.89
C LYS A 395 -18.81 17.23 -15.75
N PRO A 396 -20.12 17.41 -15.60
CA PRO A 396 -20.81 18.45 -16.37
C PRO A 396 -20.17 19.82 -16.08
N PRO A 397 -20.15 20.73 -17.08
CA PRO A 397 -19.75 22.09 -16.84
C PRO A 397 -20.66 22.72 -15.77
N ASP A 398 -20.12 23.66 -15.02
CA ASP A 398 -20.82 24.37 -13.95
C ASP A 398 -21.00 25.82 -14.36
N TYR A 399 -21.82 26.03 -15.41
CA TYR A 399 -22.16 27.37 -15.86
C TYR A 399 -23.09 28.02 -14.83
N SER A 400 -22.70 29.19 -14.31
CA SER A 400 -23.58 29.95 -13.44
C SER A 400 -24.82 30.40 -14.22
N ARG A 401 -25.95 30.55 -13.53
CA ARG A 401 -27.17 31.09 -14.19
C ARG A 401 -26.91 32.51 -14.67
N GLU A 402 -26.13 33.26 -13.91
CA GLU A 402 -25.71 34.61 -14.19
C GLU A 402 -24.93 34.71 -15.52
N ASP A 403 -24.02 33.78 -15.80
CA ASP A 403 -23.26 33.77 -17.05
C ASP A 403 -24.18 33.51 -18.26
N LEU A 404 -25.06 32.51 -18.14
CA LEU A 404 -26.03 32.20 -19.21
C LEU A 404 -26.97 33.37 -19.48
N ASP A 405 -27.49 33.99 -18.41
CA ASP A 405 -28.39 35.15 -18.52
C ASP A 405 -27.68 36.36 -19.13
N SER A 406 -26.39 36.56 -18.83
CA SER A 406 -25.57 37.62 -19.44
C SER A 406 -25.44 37.46 -20.96
N TRP A 407 -25.17 36.24 -21.44
CA TRP A 407 -25.12 35.96 -22.88
C TRP A 407 -26.48 36.11 -23.56
N LYS A 408 -27.56 35.67 -22.91
CA LYS A 408 -28.94 35.86 -23.41
C LYS A 408 -29.30 37.34 -23.52
N GLU A 409 -28.94 38.14 -22.52
CA GLU A 409 -29.15 39.58 -22.54
C GLU A 409 -28.34 40.25 -23.66
N LEU A 410 -27.07 39.86 -23.82
CA LEU A 410 -26.24 40.34 -24.93
C LEU A 410 -26.89 40.05 -26.28
N ALA A 411 -27.28 38.80 -26.54
CA ALA A 411 -27.91 38.40 -27.79
C ALA A 411 -29.22 39.17 -28.04
N SER A 412 -30.04 39.34 -27.00
CA SER A 412 -31.28 40.14 -27.07
C SER A 412 -31.02 41.60 -27.45
N ARG A 413 -30.04 42.25 -26.79
CA ARG A 413 -29.65 43.63 -27.09
C ARG A 413 -29.11 43.77 -28.52
N LEU A 414 -28.25 42.84 -28.96
CA LEU A 414 -27.69 42.86 -30.32
C LEU A 414 -28.77 42.69 -31.39
N ARG A 415 -29.73 41.77 -31.21
CA ARG A 415 -30.89 41.62 -32.10
C ARG A 415 -31.75 42.89 -32.17
N GLY A 416 -31.92 43.59 -31.06
CA GLY A 416 -32.64 44.87 -31.03
C GLY A 416 -31.91 45.99 -31.80
N LEU A 417 -30.58 46.01 -31.75
CA LEU A 417 -29.76 47.03 -32.43
C LEU A 417 -29.56 46.76 -33.92
N GLN A 418 -29.52 45.49 -34.33
CA GLN A 418 -29.14 45.07 -35.68
C GLN A 418 -29.95 45.74 -36.80
N PRO A 419 -31.31 45.77 -36.77
CA PRO A 419 -32.09 46.40 -37.83
C PRO A 419 -31.81 47.90 -37.97
N GLY A 420 -31.51 48.58 -36.87
CA GLY A 420 -31.18 50.01 -36.88
C GLY A 420 -29.88 50.29 -37.62
N TRP A 421 -28.81 49.56 -37.30
CA TRP A 421 -27.52 49.70 -37.96
C TRP A 421 -27.54 49.22 -39.42
N GLU A 422 -28.27 48.15 -39.72
CA GLU A 422 -28.46 47.68 -41.10
C GLU A 422 -29.28 48.69 -41.94
N GLY A 423 -30.28 49.32 -41.34
CA GLY A 423 -31.10 50.35 -41.98
C GLY A 423 -30.29 51.56 -42.46
N LEU A 424 -29.18 51.89 -41.80
CA LEU A 424 -28.29 52.98 -42.22
C LEU A 424 -27.66 52.73 -43.60
N LYS A 425 -27.59 51.49 -44.09
CA LYS A 425 -27.11 51.20 -45.45
C LYS A 425 -28.01 51.80 -46.54
N ASN A 426 -29.25 52.17 -46.20
CA ASN A 426 -30.20 52.80 -47.11
C ASN A 426 -30.26 54.34 -46.96
N SER A 427 -29.36 54.95 -46.18
CA SER A 427 -29.40 56.39 -45.84
C SER A 427 -28.76 57.33 -46.88
N GLY A 428 -28.58 56.87 -48.13
CA GLY A 428 -28.09 57.69 -49.23
C GLY A 428 -26.68 58.26 -48.97
N GLU A 429 -26.56 59.59 -48.90
CA GLU A 429 -25.29 60.31 -48.71
C GLU A 429 -24.61 59.94 -47.38
N PHE A 430 -25.38 59.77 -46.29
CA PHE A 430 -24.81 59.40 -44.99
C PHE A 430 -24.10 58.03 -45.03
N TYR A 431 -24.67 57.07 -45.76
CA TYR A 431 -24.02 55.78 -45.97
C TYR A 431 -22.75 55.92 -46.81
N ALA A 432 -22.75 56.77 -47.84
CA ALA A 432 -21.57 56.98 -48.68
C ALA A 432 -20.40 57.55 -47.87
N ASP A 433 -20.66 58.52 -46.99
CA ASP A 433 -19.64 59.19 -46.18
C ASP A 433 -19.12 58.32 -45.02
N HIS A 434 -19.93 57.39 -44.51
CA HIS A 434 -19.61 56.55 -43.35
C HIS A 434 -19.58 55.05 -43.64
N LYS A 435 -19.47 54.67 -44.92
CA LYS A 435 -19.59 53.27 -45.39
C LYS A 435 -18.76 52.27 -44.58
N VAL A 436 -17.49 52.59 -44.34
CA VAL A 436 -16.53 51.71 -43.66
C VAL A 436 -16.97 51.41 -42.22
N ASP A 437 -17.37 52.46 -41.49
CA ASP A 437 -17.78 52.33 -40.10
C ASP A 437 -19.15 51.62 -39.99
N ILE A 438 -20.11 51.93 -40.89
CA ILE A 438 -21.43 51.28 -40.93
C ILE A 438 -21.31 49.79 -41.30
N ASP A 439 -20.51 49.45 -42.30
CA ASP A 439 -20.31 48.05 -42.67
C ASP A 439 -19.64 47.27 -41.53
N ARG A 440 -18.59 47.84 -40.92
CA ARG A 440 -17.86 47.19 -39.83
C ARG A 440 -18.71 46.99 -38.59
N ILE A 441 -19.51 47.97 -38.18
CA ILE A 441 -20.37 47.80 -36.99
C ILE A 441 -21.45 46.74 -37.24
N THR A 442 -22.04 46.68 -38.44
CA THR A 442 -23.02 45.63 -38.79
C THR A 442 -22.39 44.23 -38.83
N GLU A 443 -21.14 44.12 -39.32
CA GLU A 443 -20.38 42.87 -39.29
C GLU A 443 -20.09 42.42 -37.85
N ILE A 444 -19.58 43.30 -36.99
CA ILE A 444 -19.28 42.97 -35.59
C ILE A 444 -20.54 42.52 -34.86
N ILE A 445 -21.66 43.22 -35.03
CA ILE A 445 -22.94 42.83 -34.41
C ILE A 445 -23.34 41.42 -34.86
N SER A 446 -23.21 41.11 -36.15
CA SER A 446 -23.52 39.79 -36.71
C SER A 446 -22.62 38.69 -36.14
N ILE A 447 -21.30 38.93 -36.07
CA ILE A 447 -20.33 37.98 -35.49
C ILE A 447 -20.64 37.73 -34.02
N ARG A 448 -20.82 38.79 -33.23
CA ARG A 448 -21.10 38.68 -31.79
C ARG A 448 -22.42 37.97 -31.53
N LEU A 449 -23.45 38.22 -32.34
CA LEU A 449 -24.74 37.54 -32.22
C LEU A 449 -24.61 36.05 -32.55
N LEU A 450 -23.90 35.68 -33.62
CA LEU A 450 -23.64 34.28 -33.98
C LEU A 450 -22.87 33.55 -32.86
N HIS A 451 -21.84 34.17 -32.30
CA HIS A 451 -21.09 33.61 -31.18
C HIS A 451 -21.99 33.44 -29.96
N ALA A 452 -22.74 34.47 -29.57
CA ALA A 452 -23.62 34.43 -28.41
C ALA A 452 -24.67 33.33 -28.53
N ASP A 453 -25.31 33.17 -29.69
CA ASP A 453 -26.31 32.13 -29.93
C ASP A 453 -25.74 30.72 -29.80
N SER A 454 -24.55 30.48 -30.36
CA SER A 454 -23.87 29.19 -30.22
C SER A 454 -23.45 28.91 -28.77
N LEU A 455 -22.94 29.91 -28.06
CA LEU A 455 -22.56 29.77 -26.64
C LEU A 455 -23.78 29.46 -25.77
N ILE A 456 -24.90 30.16 -25.97
CA ILE A 456 -26.16 29.90 -25.26
C ILE A 456 -26.63 28.47 -25.49
N GLU A 457 -26.66 27.99 -26.74
CA GLU A 457 -27.10 26.63 -27.06
C GLU A 457 -26.25 25.56 -26.33
N VAL A 458 -24.94 25.74 -26.29
CA VAL A 458 -24.02 24.82 -25.62
C VAL A 458 -24.19 24.87 -24.10
N MET A 459 -24.31 26.07 -23.53
CA MET A 459 -24.50 26.28 -22.09
C MET A 459 -25.87 25.77 -21.60
N GLU A 460 -26.96 25.98 -22.35
CA GLU A 460 -28.29 25.44 -22.02
C GLU A 460 -28.34 23.92 -22.07
N ALA A 461 -27.61 23.32 -23.02
CA ALA A 461 -27.45 21.88 -23.11
C ALA A 461 -26.50 21.30 -22.04
N ASN A 462 -25.92 22.14 -21.18
CA ASN A 462 -24.92 21.78 -20.18
C ASN A 462 -23.74 20.97 -20.75
N ARG A 463 -23.27 21.39 -21.93
CA ARG A 463 -22.13 20.80 -22.65
C ARG A 463 -20.92 21.72 -22.54
N TRP A 464 -19.72 21.16 -22.50
CA TRP A 464 -18.50 21.97 -22.50
C TRP A 464 -18.36 22.76 -23.80
N LEU A 465 -17.82 23.98 -23.68
CA LEU A 465 -17.43 24.78 -24.84
C LEU A 465 -16.28 24.07 -25.59
N SER A 466 -16.32 24.11 -26.91
CA SER A 466 -15.17 23.75 -27.73
C SER A 466 -14.03 24.79 -27.57
N VAL A 467 -12.81 24.41 -27.95
CA VAL A 467 -11.64 25.32 -27.96
C VAL A 467 -11.92 26.59 -28.76
N GLU A 468 -12.69 26.49 -29.84
CA GLU A 468 -13.08 27.64 -30.66
C GLU A 468 -14.10 28.54 -29.94
N GLN A 469 -15.08 27.96 -29.25
CA GLN A 469 -16.05 28.71 -28.45
C GLN A 469 -15.43 29.40 -27.23
N GLU A 470 -14.46 28.76 -26.55
CA GLU A 470 -13.68 29.40 -25.50
C GLU A 470 -12.92 30.63 -26.03
N LYS A 471 -12.39 30.52 -27.25
CA LYS A 471 -11.75 31.64 -27.94
C LYS A 471 -12.76 32.76 -28.20
N TRP A 472 -13.99 32.48 -28.63
CA TRP A 472 -15.03 33.50 -28.81
C TRP A 472 -15.35 34.25 -27.52
N VAL A 473 -15.48 33.54 -26.39
CA VAL A 473 -15.67 34.15 -25.06
C VAL A 473 -14.54 35.14 -24.76
N SER A 474 -13.29 34.74 -25.00
CA SER A 474 -12.12 35.62 -24.77
C SER A 474 -12.05 36.83 -25.71
N GLN A 475 -12.65 36.74 -26.91
CA GLN A 475 -12.60 37.77 -27.94
C GLN A 475 -13.74 38.79 -27.85
N ASP A 476 -14.90 38.42 -27.29
CA ASP A 476 -16.08 39.28 -27.22
C ASP A 476 -15.80 40.67 -26.59
N PRO A 477 -15.00 40.80 -25.51
CA PRO A 477 -14.69 42.12 -24.95
C PRO A 477 -14.01 43.08 -25.92
N ALA A 478 -13.17 42.56 -26.84
CA ALA A 478 -12.51 43.39 -27.85
C ALA A 478 -13.49 43.83 -28.94
N LEU A 479 -14.34 42.91 -29.43
CA LEU A 479 -15.40 43.20 -30.39
C LEU A 479 -16.41 44.20 -29.82
N SER A 480 -16.76 44.07 -28.54
CA SER A 480 -17.64 45.00 -27.82
C SER A 480 -17.08 46.42 -27.76
N ARG A 481 -15.78 46.57 -27.47
CA ARG A 481 -15.12 47.89 -27.48
C ARG A 481 -15.13 48.51 -28.88
N GLU A 482 -14.76 47.73 -29.90
CA GLU A 482 -14.76 48.20 -31.28
C GLU A 482 -16.16 48.65 -31.74
N GLN A 483 -17.19 47.85 -31.43
CA GLN A 483 -18.60 48.22 -31.69
C GLN A 483 -18.99 49.54 -31.01
N ASN A 484 -18.63 49.73 -29.74
CA ASN A 484 -18.97 50.94 -29.00
C ASN A 484 -18.22 52.18 -29.53
N ASP A 485 -16.97 52.01 -29.98
CA ASP A 485 -16.19 53.08 -30.59
C ASP A 485 -16.78 53.52 -31.93
N LEU A 486 -17.15 52.55 -32.77
CA LEU A 486 -17.85 52.79 -34.04
C LEU A 486 -19.19 53.51 -33.80
N ALA A 487 -19.99 53.02 -32.86
CA ALA A 487 -21.28 53.63 -32.51
C ALA A 487 -21.11 55.08 -32.07
N ARG A 488 -20.08 55.38 -31.27
CA ARG A 488 -19.79 56.76 -30.84
C ARG A 488 -19.43 57.67 -32.00
N ARG A 489 -18.59 57.21 -32.94
CA ARG A 489 -18.23 57.99 -34.14
C ARG A 489 -19.44 58.27 -35.03
N LEU A 490 -20.28 57.26 -35.24
CA LEU A 490 -21.46 57.37 -36.08
C LEU A 490 -22.57 58.22 -35.46
N ASN A 491 -22.64 58.31 -34.12
CA ASN A 491 -23.61 59.15 -33.41
C ASN A 491 -23.11 60.58 -33.15
N SER A 492 -21.81 60.85 -33.35
CA SER A 492 -21.22 62.18 -33.16
C SER A 492 -21.23 63.05 -34.42
N ASN A 493 -21.56 62.45 -35.57
CA ASN A 493 -21.79 63.11 -36.86
C ASN A 493 -23.28 63.10 -37.17
#